data_AF-A0A820M8R1-F1
#
_entry.id   AF-A0A820M8R1-F1
#
_cell.length_a   1.000
_cell.length_b   1.000
_cell.length_c   1.000
_cell.angle_alpha   90.00
_cell.angle_beta   90.00
_cell.angle_gamma   90.00
#
_symmetry.space_group_name_H-M   'P 1'
#
loop_
_entity.id
_entity.type
_entity.pdbx_description
1 polymer ?
#
loop_
_entity_poly.entity_id
_entity_poly.type
_entity_poly.pdbx_seq_one_letter_code
_entity_poly.pdbx_strand_id
1 'polypeptide(L)'
;MAKHKRSCHASLTSSSSCSDGQLSVTQYFTSSKSSNVPKGIKDKIKLACTEFTALDCRAFELVTGEGFLKMAQSIFDAGRYFSHLSNINVKELIPSPITISRNIDRLYEEKKVDLLNLCS
;
A
#
# COMPACT_ATOMS: atom_id res chain seq x y z
N MET A 1 59.55 14.90 18.54
CA MET A 1 58.36 15.59 19.09
C MET A 1 58.01 16.76 18.18
N ALA A 2 56.89 16.71 17.46
CA ALA A 2 56.39 17.84 16.66
C ALA A 2 54.89 17.98 16.91
N LYS A 3 54.49 19.12 17.50
CA LYS A 3 53.10 19.43 17.87
C LYS A 3 52.41 20.08 16.69
N HIS A 4 51.46 19.38 16.06
CA HIS A 4 50.57 19.95 15.05
C HIS A 4 49.49 20.80 15.73
N LYS A 5 49.54 22.13 15.60
CA LYS A 5 48.41 23.01 15.94
C LYS A 5 47.55 23.23 14.70
N ARG A 6 46.29 22.78 14.73
CA ARG A 6 45.24 23.18 13.77
C ARG A 6 44.72 24.57 14.19
N SER A 7 44.71 25.51 13.27
CA SER A 7 43.98 26.78 13.39
C SER A 7 43.06 26.88 12.19
N CYS A 8 41.77 26.64 12.40
CA CYS A 8 40.74 26.97 11.41
C CYS A 8 40.13 28.29 11.87
N HIS A 9 40.50 29.38 11.20
CA HIS A 9 39.87 30.68 11.35
C HIS A 9 38.47 30.64 10.75
N ALA A 10 37.44 30.83 11.58
CA ALA A 10 36.10 31.14 11.11
C ALA A 10 36.09 32.60 10.64
N SER A 11 36.02 32.81 9.32
CA SER A 11 35.75 34.13 8.74
C SER A 11 34.34 34.11 8.18
N LEU A 12 33.42 34.73 8.93
CA LEU A 12 32.09 35.11 8.47
C LEU A 12 32.23 36.35 7.60
N THR A 13 32.01 36.21 6.29
CA THR A 13 31.68 37.35 5.44
C THR A 13 30.53 36.95 4.52
N SER A 14 29.41 37.62 4.74
CA SER A 14 28.19 37.58 3.94
C SER A 14 28.44 38.12 2.53
N SER A 15 27.98 37.40 1.51
CA SER A 15 27.75 37.96 0.19
C SER A 15 26.43 37.45 -0.42
N SER A 16 25.75 38.41 -1.02
CA SER A 16 24.39 38.46 -1.57
C SER A 16 23.99 37.36 -2.57
N SER A 17 22.66 37.17 -2.61
CA SER A 17 21.76 36.73 -3.69
C SER A 17 21.87 35.29 -4.21
N CYS A 18 20.86 34.48 -3.85
CA CYS A 18 20.12 33.54 -4.70
C CYS A 18 18.79 33.23 -3.99
N SER A 19 17.71 33.90 -4.36
CA SER A 19 16.35 33.44 -4.04
C SER A 19 15.98 32.36 -5.04
N ASP A 20 16.29 31.11 -4.71
CA ASP A 20 15.61 29.95 -5.24
C ASP A 20 15.53 28.94 -4.10
N GLY A 21 14.33 28.39 -3.88
CA GLY A 21 13.99 27.55 -2.73
C GLY A 21 14.90 26.34 -2.61
N GLN A 22 16.05 26.51 -1.96
CA GLN A 22 16.93 25.43 -1.62
C GLN A 22 16.22 24.60 -0.56
N LEU A 23 15.67 23.47 -1.01
CA LEU A 23 15.12 22.46 -0.12
C LEU A 23 16.18 22.14 0.93
N SER A 24 15.77 22.11 2.20
CA SER A 24 16.66 21.67 3.27
C SER A 24 17.27 20.32 2.89
N VAL A 25 18.53 20.08 3.21
CA VAL A 25 19.19 18.78 2.97
C VAL A 25 18.34 17.64 3.54
N THR A 26 17.61 17.88 4.63
CA THR A 26 16.63 16.93 5.20
C THR A 26 15.47 16.58 4.25
N GLN A 27 15.03 17.51 3.40
CA GLN A 27 13.95 17.29 2.44
C GLN A 27 14.36 16.34 1.30
N TYR A 28 15.64 16.33 0.90
CA TYR A 28 16.15 15.34 -0.05
C TYR A 28 16.08 13.91 0.50
N PHE A 29 16.28 13.73 1.81
CA PHE A 29 16.10 12.44 2.50
C PHE A 29 14.63 12.05 2.69
N THR A 30 13.71 13.02 2.70
CA THR A 30 12.26 12.73 2.77
C THR A 30 11.62 12.39 1.41
N SER A 31 12.31 12.66 0.30
CA SER A 31 11.77 12.38 -1.04
C SER A 31 11.73 10.89 -1.36
N SER A 32 12.57 10.08 -0.70
CA SER A 32 12.35 8.64 -0.61
C SER A 32 11.28 8.39 0.46
N LYS A 33 10.01 8.62 0.12
CA LYS A 33 8.87 8.19 0.95
C LYS A 33 8.99 6.69 1.16
N SER A 34 9.66 6.28 2.24
CA SER A 34 9.54 4.94 2.78
C SER A 34 8.06 4.77 3.07
N SER A 35 7.37 3.94 2.29
CA SER A 35 5.98 3.57 2.56
C SER A 35 5.81 3.33 4.06
N ASN A 36 4.72 3.84 4.64
CA ASN A 36 4.40 3.65 6.06
C ASN A 36 4.24 2.16 6.48
N VAL A 37 4.36 1.22 5.54
CA VAL A 37 4.28 -0.21 5.76
C VAL A 37 5.68 -0.77 6.09
N PRO A 38 5.87 -1.36 7.29
CA PRO A 38 7.10 -2.04 7.68
C PRO A 38 7.56 -3.08 6.67
N LYS A 39 8.88 -3.17 6.44
CA LYS A 39 9.49 -4.12 5.48
C LYS A 39 9.05 -5.57 5.72
N GLY A 40 9.04 -6.01 6.98
CA GLY A 40 8.62 -7.38 7.31
C GLY A 40 7.18 -7.71 6.92
N ILE A 41 6.28 -6.72 6.93
CA ILE A 41 4.90 -6.92 6.45
C ILE A 41 4.89 -7.06 4.93
N LYS A 42 5.64 -6.22 4.22
CA LYS A 42 5.76 -6.32 2.76
C LYS A 42 6.30 -7.67 2.32
N ASP A 43 7.33 -8.18 2.99
CA ASP A 43 7.94 -9.46 2.66
C ASP A 43 6.95 -10.61 2.86
N LYS A 44 6.13 -10.58 3.93
CA LYS A 44 5.05 -11.54 4.17
C LYS A 44 3.98 -11.50 3.08
N ILE A 45 3.52 -10.31 2.70
CA ILE A 45 2.51 -10.17 1.64
C ILE A 45 3.05 -10.61 0.29
N LYS A 46 4.32 -10.29 -0.02
CA LYS A 46 4.98 -10.76 -1.23
C LYS A 46 5.01 -12.29 -1.30
N LEU A 47 5.38 -12.96 -0.21
CA LEU A 47 5.37 -14.42 -0.14
C LEU A 47 3.95 -14.98 -0.33
N ALA A 48 2.95 -14.43 0.37
CA ALA A 48 1.57 -14.87 0.24
C ALA A 48 1.02 -14.72 -1.19
N CYS A 49 1.32 -13.63 -1.89
CA CYS A 49 0.95 -13.47 -3.30
C CYS A 49 1.65 -14.48 -4.20
N THR A 50 2.91 -14.81 -3.91
CA THR A 50 3.68 -15.81 -4.65
C THR A 50 3.08 -17.21 -4.45
N GLU A 51 2.76 -17.58 -3.21
CA GLU A 51 2.12 -18.85 -2.88
C GLU A 51 0.73 -18.96 -3.52
N PHE A 52 -0.09 -17.91 -3.42
CA PHE A 52 -1.40 -17.86 -4.04
C PHE A 52 -1.34 -18.09 -5.55
N THR A 53 -0.45 -17.39 -6.25
CA THR A 53 -0.33 -17.56 -7.72
C THR A 53 0.18 -18.95 -8.10
N ALA A 54 1.11 -19.51 -7.32
CA ALA A 54 1.66 -20.84 -7.58
C ALA A 54 0.68 -21.99 -7.25
N LEU A 55 0.01 -21.93 -6.11
CA LEU A 55 -0.87 -23.00 -5.62
C LEU A 55 -2.21 -23.04 -6.36
N ASP A 56 -2.76 -21.88 -6.70
CA ASP A 56 -4.06 -21.77 -7.37
C ASP A 56 -3.92 -21.63 -8.90
N CYS A 57 -2.70 -21.76 -9.43
CA CYS A 57 -2.36 -21.63 -10.86
C CYS A 57 -2.93 -20.34 -11.47
N ARG A 58 -2.74 -19.19 -10.80
CA ARG A 58 -3.26 -17.89 -11.24
C ARG A 58 -2.19 -17.08 -11.98
N ALA A 59 -2.64 -16.30 -12.96
CA ALA A 59 -1.80 -15.35 -13.67
C ALA A 59 -1.26 -14.27 -12.71
N PHE A 60 -0.03 -13.80 -12.95
CA PHE A 60 0.62 -12.82 -12.08
C PHE A 60 -0.10 -11.47 -12.10
N GLU A 61 -0.70 -11.12 -13.23
CA GLU A 61 -1.44 -9.89 -13.45
C GLU A 61 -2.66 -9.77 -12.52
N LEU A 62 -3.18 -10.89 -11.98
CA LEU A 62 -4.33 -10.89 -11.10
C LEU A 62 -4.13 -10.00 -9.86
N VAL A 63 -2.92 -9.98 -9.28
CA VAL A 63 -2.64 -9.18 -8.07
C VAL A 63 -2.62 -7.68 -8.34
N THR A 64 -2.58 -7.28 -9.62
CA THR A 64 -2.66 -5.89 -10.06
C THR A 64 -4.07 -5.47 -10.49
N GLY A 65 -5.00 -6.43 -10.61
CA GLY A 65 -6.37 -6.17 -11.01
C GLY A 65 -7.14 -5.33 -9.98
N GLU A 66 -7.90 -4.36 -10.44
CA GLU A 66 -8.63 -3.42 -9.57
C GLU A 66 -9.61 -4.15 -8.63
N GLY A 67 -10.30 -5.19 -9.11
CA GLY A 67 -11.20 -5.99 -8.29
C GLY A 67 -10.48 -6.71 -7.15
N PHE A 68 -9.28 -7.26 -7.41
CA PHE A 68 -8.47 -7.91 -6.38
C PHE A 68 -8.00 -6.90 -5.33
N LEU A 69 -7.53 -5.72 -5.76
CA LEU A 69 -7.08 -4.66 -4.85
C LEU A 69 -8.21 -4.14 -3.96
N LYS A 70 -9.41 -3.93 -4.52
CA LYS A 70 -10.60 -3.55 -3.76
C LYS A 70 -10.96 -4.60 -2.71
N MET A 71 -10.99 -5.87 -3.11
CA MET A 71 -11.25 -6.99 -2.20
C MET A 71 -10.21 -7.05 -1.08
N ALA A 72 -8.92 -6.98 -1.42
CA ALA A 72 -7.84 -7.01 -0.42
C ALA A 72 -7.96 -5.87 0.58
N GLN A 73 -8.28 -4.65 0.12
CA GLN A 73 -8.53 -3.50 0.98
C GLN A 73 -9.70 -3.76 1.94
N SER A 74 -10.82 -4.28 1.44
CA SER A 74 -11.97 -4.65 2.28
C SER A 74 -11.63 -5.70 3.34
N ILE A 75 -10.79 -6.70 3.02
CA ILE A 75 -10.31 -7.70 3.98
C ILE A 75 -9.44 -7.03 5.06
N PHE A 76 -8.52 -6.15 4.68
CA PHE A 76 -7.68 -5.42 5.64
C PHE A 76 -8.51 -4.54 6.57
N ASP A 77 -9.50 -3.83 6.03
CA ASP A 77 -10.38 -2.96 6.82
C ASP A 77 -11.26 -3.79 7.77
N ALA A 78 -11.80 -4.92 7.29
CA ALA A 78 -12.51 -5.89 8.14
C ALA A 78 -11.60 -6.43 9.27
N GLY A 79 -10.34 -6.74 8.96
CA GLY A 79 -9.34 -7.22 9.92
C GLY A 79 -9.12 -6.27 11.11
N ARG A 80 -9.36 -4.96 10.96
CA ARG A 80 -9.26 -4.00 12.07
C ARG A 80 -10.29 -4.25 13.16
N TYR A 81 -11.48 -4.73 12.81
CA TYR A 81 -12.54 -5.02 13.79
C TYR A 81 -12.26 -6.28 14.60
N PHE A 82 -11.48 -7.20 14.04
CA PHE A 82 -11.18 -8.49 14.64
C PHE A 82 -9.79 -8.53 15.31
N SER A 83 -9.11 -7.39 15.46
CA SER A 83 -7.74 -7.32 15.99
C SER A 83 -7.56 -7.88 17.40
N HIS A 84 -8.65 -8.01 18.16
CA HIS A 84 -8.67 -8.58 19.50
C HIS A 84 -8.85 -10.10 19.51
N LEU A 85 -9.27 -10.69 18.38
CA LEU A 85 -9.41 -12.13 18.23
C LEU A 85 -8.06 -12.70 17.81
N SER A 86 -7.48 -13.54 18.66
CA SER A 86 -6.15 -14.11 18.45
C SER A 86 -6.07 -15.02 17.22
N ASN A 87 -7.19 -15.62 16.80
CA ASN A 87 -7.27 -16.49 15.64
C ASN A 87 -8.62 -16.31 14.94
N ILE A 88 -8.61 -15.72 13.75
CA ILE A 88 -9.79 -15.62 12.88
C ILE A 88 -9.81 -16.84 11.97
N ASN A 89 -10.94 -17.56 11.94
CA ASN A 89 -11.15 -18.62 10.96
C ASN A 89 -11.46 -18.01 9.59
N VAL A 90 -10.45 -17.88 8.73
CA VAL A 90 -10.59 -17.28 7.40
C VAL A 90 -11.63 -18.01 6.53
N LYS A 91 -11.88 -19.31 6.77
CA LYS A 91 -12.90 -20.07 6.02
C LYS A 91 -14.33 -19.62 6.31
N GLU A 92 -14.58 -19.02 7.47
CA GLU A 92 -15.89 -18.45 7.81
C GLU A 92 -16.06 -17.02 7.27
N LEU A 93 -14.95 -16.31 7.08
CA LEU A 93 -14.95 -14.96 6.53
C LEU A 93 -15.16 -14.96 5.01
N ILE A 94 -14.51 -15.88 4.30
CA ILE A 94 -14.56 -15.93 2.84
C ILE A 94 -15.80 -16.73 2.39
N PRO A 95 -16.72 -16.12 1.62
CA PRO A 95 -17.93 -16.80 1.19
C PRO A 95 -17.63 -17.97 0.25
N SER A 96 -18.51 -18.98 0.28
CA SER A 96 -18.40 -20.10 -0.65
C SER A 96 -18.55 -19.67 -2.11
N PRO A 97 -18.00 -20.41 -3.08
CA PRO A 97 -18.18 -20.11 -4.51
C PRO A 97 -19.65 -20.02 -4.93
N ILE A 98 -20.53 -20.82 -4.32
CA ILE A 98 -21.99 -20.80 -4.59
C ILE A 98 -22.59 -19.46 -4.16
N THR A 99 -22.19 -18.97 -2.99
CA THR A 99 -22.63 -17.67 -2.47
C THR A 99 -22.18 -16.53 -3.39
N ILE A 100 -20.93 -16.59 -3.88
CA ILE A 100 -20.41 -15.60 -4.83
C ILE A 100 -21.23 -15.62 -6.12
N SER A 101 -21.48 -16.81 -6.70
CA SER A 101 -22.27 -16.96 -7.92
C SER A 101 -23.64 -16.30 -7.81
N ARG A 102 -24.39 -16.56 -6.73
CA ARG A 102 -25.72 -15.98 -6.52
C ARG A 102 -25.69 -14.46 -6.37
N ASN A 103 -24.64 -13.93 -5.72
CA ASN A 103 -24.51 -12.49 -5.52
C ASN A 103 -24.11 -11.76 -6.80
N ILE A 104 -23.38 -12.42 -7.70
CA ILE A 104 -23.03 -11.85 -9.01
C ILE A 104 -24.30 -11.58 -9.81
N ASP A 105 -25.23 -12.53 -9.89
CA ASP A 105 -26.50 -12.34 -10.61
C ASP A 105 -27.28 -11.14 -10.06
N ARG A 106 -27.31 -10.99 -8.74
CA ARG A 106 -27.97 -9.86 -8.08
C ARG A 106 -27.30 -8.52 -8.41
N LEU A 107 -25.96 -8.47 -8.38
CA LEU A 107 -25.20 -7.26 -8.71
C LEU A 107 -25.42 -6.83 -10.17
N TYR A 108 -25.55 -7.79 -11.10
CA TYR A 108 -25.86 -7.50 -12.49
C TYR A 108 -27.24 -6.87 -12.66
N GLU A 109 -28.27 -7.41 -11.99
CA GLU A 109 -29.62 -6.84 -12.05
C GLU A 109 -29.68 -5.44 -11.42
N GLU A 110 -29.01 -5.22 -10.29
CA GLU A 110 -28.90 -3.90 -9.67
C GLU A 110 -28.27 -2.88 -10.63
N LYS A 111 -27.13 -3.23 -11.25
CA LYS A 111 -26.44 -2.35 -12.20
C LYS A 111 -27.23 -2.10 -13.48
N LYS A 112 -27.99 -3.09 -13.95
CA LYS A 112 -28.87 -2.94 -15.12
C LYS A 112 -29.98 -1.94 -14.85
N VAL A 113 -30.59 -1.98 -13.65
CA VAL A 113 -31.60 -1.00 -13.22
C VAL A 113 -31.00 0.40 -13.12
N ASP A 114 -29.80 0.54 -12.53
CA ASP A 114 -29.10 1.83 -12.45
C ASP A 114 -28.86 2.46 -13.84
N LEU A 115 -28.44 1.65 -14.82
CA LEU A 115 -28.21 2.11 -16.18
C LEU A 115 -29.50 2.51 -16.90
N LEU A 116 -30.59 1.78 -16.69
CA LEU A 116 -31.89 2.12 -17.26
C LEU A 116 -32.44 3.43 -16.67
N ASN A 117 -32.25 3.65 -15.38
CA ASN A 117 -32.67 4.87 -14.69
C ASN A 117 -31.83 6.10 -15.06
N LEU A 118 -30.58 5.93 -15.49
CA LEU A 118 -29.74 7.04 -15.99
C LEU A 118 -30.14 7.50 -17.40
N CYS A 119 -30.78 6.63 -18.18
CA CYS A 119 -31.18 6.87 -19.57
C CYS A 119 -32.65 7.28 -19.71
N SER A 120 -33.40 7.37 -18.60
CA SER A 120 -34.81 7.77 -18.53
C SER A 120 -34.93 9.21 -18.07
#